data_AF-A0A1V3WAZ1-F1
#
_entry.id   AF-A0A1V3WAZ1-F1
#
_cell.length_a   1.000
_cell.length_b   1.000
_cell.length_c   1.000
_cell.angle_alpha   90.00
_cell.angle_beta   90.00
_cell.angle_gamma   90.00
#
_symmetry.space_group_name_H-M   'P 1'
#
loop_
_entity.id
_entity.type
_entity.pdbx_description
1 polymer ?
#
loop_
_entity_poly.entity_id
_entity_poly.type
_entity_poly.pdbx_seq_one_letter_code
_entity_poly.pdbx_strand_id
1 'polypeptide(L)'
;MMAVPSSRTPIVVPLVAMVGGGQLARMTHQAAIALGQNLRVLATSADESAAQVTPNVVIGSHTDIDDLRRVAAGAHVLTFDHEHVPTELLEKLVAEGVNVAPPPQALVHARTSS
;
A
#
# COMPACT_ATOMS: atom_id res chain seq x y z
N MET A 1 13.37 19.28 43.33
CA MET A 1 12.78 19.31 41.98
C MET A 1 13.19 18.01 41.30
N MET A 2 12.35 16.96 41.36
CA MET A 2 12.63 15.69 40.67
C MET A 2 12.00 15.74 39.27
N ALA A 3 12.81 15.49 38.24
CA ALA A 3 12.34 15.39 36.86
C ALA A 3 11.57 14.08 36.67
N VAL A 4 10.35 14.16 36.16
CA VAL A 4 9.55 12.99 35.76
C VAL A 4 10.08 12.53 34.39
N PRO A 5 10.57 11.28 34.25
CA PRO A 5 10.98 10.77 32.95
C PRO A 5 9.71 10.48 32.13
N SER A 6 9.50 11.25 31.06
CA SER A 6 8.38 11.01 30.15
C SER A 6 8.80 9.97 29.12
N SER A 7 8.37 8.72 29.32
CA SER A 7 8.53 7.65 28.34
C SER A 7 7.58 7.88 27.18
N ARG A 8 8.02 8.63 26.15
CA ARG A 8 7.30 8.70 24.88
C ARG A 8 7.39 7.34 24.20
N THR A 9 6.26 6.64 24.11
CA THR A 9 6.09 5.54 23.16
C THR A 9 6.46 6.05 21.77
N PRO A 10 7.34 5.36 21.02
CA PRO A 10 7.66 5.77 19.66
C PRO A 10 6.35 5.82 18.86
N ILE A 11 6.09 6.96 18.24
CA ILE A 11 4.99 7.13 17.30
C ILE A 11 5.27 6.24 16.08
N VAL A 12 4.60 5.10 16.01
CA VAL A 12 4.61 4.25 14.82
C VAL A 12 3.75 4.95 13.78
N VAL A 13 4.41 5.55 12.79
CA VAL A 13 3.73 6.14 11.63
C VAL A 13 3.09 5.01 10.81
N PRO A 14 1.76 5.02 10.59
CA PRO A 14 1.09 3.96 9.83
C PRO A 14 1.68 3.86 8.41
N LEU A 15 1.94 2.63 7.98
CA LEU A 15 2.41 2.31 6.64
C LEU A 15 1.25 1.77 5.80
N VAL A 16 0.91 2.48 4.73
CA VAL A 16 -0.03 2.04 3.69
C VAL A 16 0.78 1.53 2.51
N ALA A 17 0.51 0.29 2.07
CA ALA A 17 1.01 -0.23 0.81
C ALA A 17 -0.01 0.06 -0.30
N MET A 18 0.45 0.63 -1.41
CA MET A 18 -0.34 1.01 -2.58
C MET A 18 0.15 0.20 -3.78
N VAL A 19 -0.70 -0.64 -4.35
CA VAL A 19 -0.42 -1.33 -5.61
C VAL A 19 -0.83 -0.43 -6.78
N GLY A 20 0.12 -0.16 -7.67
CA GLY A 20 -0.04 0.73 -8.82
C GLY A 20 0.87 1.96 -8.73
N GLY A 21 1.58 2.26 -9.82
CA GLY A 21 2.51 3.40 -9.91
C GLY A 21 1.98 4.62 -10.64
N GLY A 22 0.69 4.63 -10.97
CA GLY A 22 0.04 5.67 -11.77
C GLY A 22 -0.20 7.01 -11.05
N GLN A 23 -0.97 7.88 -11.71
CA GLN A 23 -1.30 9.21 -11.18
C GLN A 23 -2.14 9.16 -9.91
N LEU A 24 -3.03 8.17 -9.76
CA LEU A 24 -3.81 8.03 -8.54
C LEU A 24 -2.92 7.73 -7.34
N ALA A 25 -1.97 6.80 -7.47
CA ALA A 25 -0.98 6.52 -6.43
C ALA A 25 -0.10 7.74 -6.11
N ARG A 26 0.29 8.54 -7.12
CA ARG A 26 1.01 9.82 -6.93
C ARG A 26 0.19 10.81 -6.10
N MET A 27 -1.10 10.98 -6.41
CA MET A 27 -1.99 11.85 -5.64
C MET A 27 -2.20 11.33 -4.21
N THR A 28 -2.36 10.01 -4.05
CA THR A 28 -2.44 9.36 -2.74
C THR A 28 -1.19 9.59 -1.90
N HIS A 29 0.01 9.59 -2.51
CA HIS A 29 1.25 9.90 -1.81
C HIS A 29 1.22 11.32 -1.22
N GLN A 30 0.76 12.30 -1.98
CA GLN A 30 0.63 13.69 -1.50
C GLN A 30 -0.36 13.79 -0.32
N ALA A 31 -1.48 13.07 -0.40
CA ALA A 31 -2.45 13.02 0.69
C ALA A 31 -1.89 12.34 1.95
N ALA A 32 -1.14 11.24 1.80
CA ALA A 32 -0.52 10.52 2.91
C ALA A 32 0.44 11.41 3.72
N ILE A 33 1.20 12.29 3.05
CA ILE A 33 2.08 13.27 3.73
C ILE A 33 1.25 14.17 4.65
N ALA A 34 0.14 14.72 4.17
CA ALA A 34 -0.72 15.60 4.96
C ALA A 34 -1.36 14.88 6.17
N LEU A 35 -1.58 13.57 6.06
CA LEU A 35 -2.15 12.73 7.12
C LEU A 35 -1.09 12.17 8.10
N GLY A 36 0.20 12.45 7.89
CA GLY A 36 1.28 11.88 8.70
C GLY A 36 1.43 10.36 8.54
N GLN A 37 1.09 9.84 7.36
CA GLN A 37 1.19 8.42 7.01
C GLN A 37 2.36 8.17 6.06
N ASN A 38 2.97 7.00 6.17
CA ASN A 38 3.91 6.51 5.17
C ASN A 38 3.14 5.79 4.06
N LEU A 39 3.48 6.09 2.82
CA LEU A 39 3.02 5.33 1.66
C LEU A 39 4.20 4.57 1.06
N ARG A 40 4.01 3.27 0.80
CA ARG A 40 4.88 2.46 -0.06
C ARG A 40 4.14 2.12 -1.34
N VAL A 41 4.80 2.26 -2.48
CA VAL A 41 4.20 1.98 -3.79
C VAL A 41 4.81 0.74 -4.43
N LEU A 42 3.99 -0.16 -4.97
CA LEU A 42 4.42 -1.16 -5.95
C LEU A 42 4.27 -0.55 -7.35
N ALA A 43 5.38 -0.37 -8.05
CA ALA A 43 5.45 0.21 -9.40
C ALA A 43 6.14 -0.77 -10.36
N THR A 44 5.77 -0.78 -11.63
CA THR A 44 6.42 -1.66 -12.62
C THR A 44 7.78 -1.13 -13.07
N SER A 45 7.97 0.19 -12.94
CA SER A 45 9.18 0.92 -13.37
C SER A 45 9.44 2.12 -12.46
N ALA A 46 10.71 2.53 -12.36
CA ALA A 46 11.10 3.76 -11.66
C ALA A 46 10.62 5.03 -12.37
N ASP A 47 10.24 4.93 -13.65
CA ASP A 47 9.76 6.06 -14.46
C ASP A 47 8.26 6.33 -14.27
N GLU A 48 7.54 5.47 -13.55
CA GLU A 48 6.12 5.67 -13.28
C GLU A 48 5.89 6.87 -12.36
N SER A 49 4.73 7.50 -12.53
CA SER A 49 4.45 8.81 -11.93
C SER A 49 4.54 8.83 -10.40
N ALA A 50 4.12 7.76 -9.72
CA ALA A 50 4.23 7.63 -8.27
C ALA A 50 5.66 7.28 -7.83
N ALA A 51 6.38 6.44 -8.59
CA ALA A 51 7.76 6.06 -8.29
C ALA A 51 8.71 7.27 -8.30
N GLN A 52 8.42 8.27 -9.14
CA GLN A 52 9.20 9.51 -9.20
C GLN A 52 9.06 10.43 -7.98
N VAL A 53 8.02 10.25 -7.15
CA VAL A 53 7.75 11.16 -6.02
C VAL A 53 7.69 10.45 -4.67
N THR A 54 7.51 9.14 -4.65
CA THR A 54 7.45 8.34 -3.42
C THR A 54 8.85 7.84 -3.06
N PRO A 55 9.35 8.05 -1.83
CA PRO A 55 10.66 7.58 -1.44
C PRO A 55 10.72 6.06 -1.17
N ASN A 56 9.59 5.43 -0.86
CA ASN A 56 9.49 4.00 -0.53
C ASN A 56 8.80 3.27 -1.68
N VAL A 57 9.59 2.76 -2.62
CA VAL A 57 9.10 2.10 -3.83
C VAL A 57 9.61 0.68 -3.88
N VAL A 58 8.72 -0.23 -4.27
CA VAL A 58 9.01 -1.62 -4.58
C VAL A 58 8.80 -1.76 -6.09
N ILE A 59 9.87 -2.04 -6.84
CA ILE A 59 9.74 -2.33 -8.28
C ILE A 59 9.35 -3.79 -8.45
N GLY A 60 8.22 -4.05 -9.10
CA GLY A 60 7.65 -5.39 -9.29
C GLY A 60 6.30 -5.38 -9.99
N SER A 61 5.66 -6.54 -10.08
CA SER A 61 4.38 -6.74 -10.76
C SER A 61 3.23 -6.97 -9.79
N HIS A 62 2.07 -6.37 -10.07
CA HIS A 62 0.83 -6.64 -9.34
C HIS A 62 0.22 -8.03 -9.66
N THR A 63 0.77 -8.74 -10.65
CA THR A 63 0.40 -10.12 -11.00
C THR A 63 1.33 -11.17 -10.42
N ASP A 64 2.36 -10.76 -9.66
CA ASP A 64 3.30 -11.64 -8.99
C ASP A 64 3.05 -11.63 -7.47
N ILE A 65 2.82 -12.82 -6.89
CA ILE A 65 2.51 -12.95 -5.46
C ILE A 65 3.69 -12.55 -4.56
N ASP A 66 4.92 -12.80 -4.98
CA ASP A 66 6.09 -12.50 -4.16
C ASP A 66 6.38 -11.00 -4.14
N ASP A 67 6.08 -10.30 -5.23
CA ASP A 67 6.11 -8.84 -5.29
C ASP A 67 5.02 -8.20 -4.43
N LEU A 68 3.81 -8.76 -4.47
CA LEU A 68 2.70 -8.35 -3.61
C LEU A 68 3.02 -8.56 -2.11
N ARG A 69 3.64 -9.69 -1.75
CA ARG A 69 4.12 -9.93 -0.38
C ARG A 69 5.20 -8.92 0.02
N ARG A 70 6.15 -8.64 -0.87
CA ARG A 70 7.24 -7.71 -0.62
C ARG A 70 6.73 -6.29 -0.38
N VAL A 71 5.76 -5.82 -1.15
CA VAL A 71 5.16 -4.49 -0.90
C VAL A 71 4.32 -4.49 0.38
N ALA A 72 3.59 -5.57 0.67
CA ALA A 72 2.74 -5.71 1.86
C ALA A 72 3.53 -5.84 3.19
N ALA A 73 4.79 -6.28 3.14
CA ALA A 73 5.57 -6.59 4.34
C ALA A 73 5.67 -5.41 5.31
N GLY A 74 5.09 -5.58 6.50
CA GLY A 74 5.06 -4.55 7.56
C GLY A 74 4.07 -3.40 7.31
N ALA A 75 3.28 -3.44 6.23
CA ALA A 75 2.21 -2.49 6.01
C ALA A 75 1.02 -2.79 6.93
N HIS A 76 0.36 -1.74 7.40
CA HIS A 76 -0.86 -1.83 8.21
C HIS A 76 -2.09 -2.11 7.35
N VAL A 77 -2.04 -1.69 6.09
CA VAL A 77 -3.07 -1.94 5.09
C VAL A 77 -2.43 -1.96 3.70
N LEU A 78 -2.91 -2.86 2.86
CA LEU A 78 -2.64 -2.89 1.43
C LEU A 78 -3.88 -2.43 0.69
N THR A 79 -3.70 -1.47 -0.21
CA THR A 79 -4.74 -0.97 -1.12
C THR A 79 -4.16 -0.88 -2.53
N PHE A 80 -4.99 -0.54 -3.49
CA PHE A 80 -4.66 -0.52 -4.92
C PHE A 80 -5.40 0.62 -5.61
N ASP A 81 -4.87 1.09 -6.74
CA ASP A 81 -5.55 2.08 -7.58
C ASP A 81 -6.56 1.40 -8.54
N HIS A 82 -6.22 1.39 -9.83
CA HIS A 82 -6.93 0.83 -10.96
C HIS A 82 -6.22 -0.42 -11.50
N GLU A 83 -5.09 -0.84 -10.92
CA GLU A 83 -4.43 -2.08 -11.29
C GLU A 83 -5.34 -3.28 -11.04
N HIS A 84 -5.49 -4.12 -12.06
CA HIS A 84 -6.28 -5.33 -12.00
C HIS A 84 -5.50 -6.46 -11.31
N VAL A 85 -5.33 -6.34 -9.99
CA VAL A 85 -4.76 -7.42 -9.18
C VAL A 85 -5.67 -8.65 -9.29
N PRO A 86 -5.14 -9.82 -9.70
CA PRO A 86 -5.93 -11.05 -9.75
C PRO A 86 -6.51 -11.36 -8.37
N THR A 87 -7.81 -11.70 -8.34
CA THR A 87 -8.56 -11.89 -7.09
C THR A 87 -7.94 -13.00 -6.25
N GLU A 88 -7.45 -14.07 -6.88
CA GLU A 88 -6.81 -15.21 -6.23
C GLU A 88 -5.54 -14.80 -5.47
N LEU A 89 -4.82 -13.76 -5.94
CA LEU A 89 -3.65 -13.24 -5.23
C LEU A 89 -4.05 -12.41 -4.03
N LEU A 90 -5.11 -11.60 -4.14
CA LEU A 90 -5.65 -10.84 -3.01
C LEU A 90 -6.19 -11.77 -1.92
N GLU A 91 -6.88 -12.85 -2.29
CA GLU A 91 -7.35 -13.88 -1.36
C GLU A 91 -6.19 -14.57 -0.63
N LYS A 92 -5.10 -14.89 -1.34
CA LYS A 92 -3.88 -15.43 -0.72
C LYS A 92 -3.28 -14.46 0.31
N LEU A 93 -3.15 -13.18 -0.04
CA LEU A 93 -2.65 -12.17 0.88
C LEU A 93 -3.52 -12.05 2.14
N VAL A 94 -4.85 -12.04 1.97
CA VAL A 94 -5.79 -12.01 3.11
C VAL A 94 -5.64 -13.27 3.99
N ALA A 95 -5.51 -14.45 3.38
CA ALA A 95 -5.27 -15.70 4.11
C ALA A 95 -3.93 -15.70 4.87
N GLU A 96 -2.94 -14.95 4.38
CA GLU A 96 -1.64 -14.71 5.03
C GLU A 96 -1.71 -13.63 6.12
N GLY A 97 -2.87 -13.02 6.36
CA GLY A 97 -3.09 -12.02 7.40
C GLY A 97 -2.86 -10.57 6.95
N VAL A 98 -2.67 -10.33 5.65
CA VAL A 98 -2.57 -8.96 5.11
C VAL A 98 -3.95 -8.31 5.14
N ASN A 99 -4.02 -7.12 5.73
CA ASN A 99 -5.22 -6.30 5.72
C ASN A 99 -5.38 -5.63 4.34
N VAL A 100 -6.19 -6.22 3.46
CA VAL A 100 -6.47 -5.69 2.12
C VAL A 100 -7.74 -4.83 2.15
N ALA A 101 -7.64 -3.59 1.67
CA ALA A 101 -8.74 -2.64 1.62
C ALA A 101 -8.90 -2.01 0.22
N PRO A 102 -10.09 -2.10 -0.40
CA PRO A 102 -11.26 -2.86 0.05
C PRO A 102 -11.02 -4.38 0.01
N PRO A 103 -11.74 -5.18 0.82
CA PRO A 103 -11.56 -6.62 0.87
C PRO A 103 -11.96 -7.27 -0.49
N PRO A 104 -11.38 -8.42 -0.87
CA PRO A 104 -11.61 -9.04 -2.19
C PRO A 104 -13.09 -9.26 -2.52
N GLN A 105 -13.91 -9.59 -1.53
CA GLN A 105 -15.35 -9.81 -1.69
C GLN A 105 -16.09 -8.53 -2.14
N ALA A 106 -15.60 -7.35 -1.76
CA ALA A 106 -16.18 -6.08 -2.20
C ALA A 106 -15.84 -5.76 -3.67
N LEU A 107 -14.78 -6.35 -4.22
CA LEU A 107 -14.35 -6.13 -5.61
C LEU A 107 -15.16 -6.94 -6.62
N VAL A 108 -15.84 -8.00 -6.19
CA VAL A 108 -16.64 -8.88 -7.05
C VAL A 108 -17.72 -8.10 -7.82
N HIS A 109 -18.27 -7.03 -7.22
CA HIS A 109 -19.31 -6.20 -7.85
C HIS A 109 -18.76 -4.97 -8.58
N ALA A 110 -17.56 -4.50 -8.20
CA ALA A 110 -16.95 -3.31 -8.79
C ALA A 110 -16.28 -3.57 -10.15
N ARG A 111 -16.06 -4.84 -10.53
CA ARG A 111 -15.38 -5.25 -11.78
C ARG A 111 -16.33 -5.50 -12.96
N THR A 112 -17.64 -5.29 -12.79
CA THR A 112 -18.67 -5.51 -13.82
C THR A 112 -19.01 -4.22 -14.56
N SER A 113 -18.12 -3.78 -15.45
CA SER A 113 -18.52 -2.93 -16.58
C SER A 113 -17.47 -3.02 -17.69
N SER A 114 -17.62 -4.05 -18.54
CA SER A 114 -17.29 -3.97 -19.96
C SER A 114 -18.12 -4.95 -20.76
#